data_AF-A0A7W6A397-F1
#
_entry.id   AF-A0A7W6A397-F1
#
_cell.length_a   1.000
_cell.length_b   1.000
_cell.length_c   1.000
_cell.angle_alpha   90.00
_cell.angle_beta   90.00
_cell.angle_gamma   90.00
#
_symmetry.space_group_name_H-M   'P 1'
#
loop_
_entity.id
_entity.type
_entity.pdbx_description
1 polymer ?
#
loop_
_entity_poly.entity_id
_entity_poly.type
_entity_poly.pdbx_seq_one_letter_code
_entity_poly.pdbx_strand_id
1 'polypeptide(L)'
;MLPQEHALAARERIGWPALANETVMLSRPDCGDALITGLAQRMHAPGMNGSVEVHDIGTCSILALVARGRGVSISTEAIRAHAFEGVAVCDLEETLEVHACWDPDSPNPVVGRFLRLLRCDRPHRQSVCVSARA
;
A
#
# COMPACT_ATOMS: atom_id res chain seq x y z
N MET A 1 -0.29 -7.54 -4.79
CA MET A 1 0.30 -7.87 -6.11
C MET A 1 0.95 -9.23 -6.00
N LEU A 2 0.54 -10.17 -6.84
CA LEU A 2 0.91 -11.57 -6.80
C LEU A 2 1.34 -12.02 -8.20
N PRO A 3 2.19 -13.06 -8.35
CA PRO A 3 2.37 -13.72 -9.64
C PRO A 3 1.01 -14.21 -10.18
N GLN A 4 0.80 -14.18 -11.49
CA GLN A 4 -0.50 -14.54 -12.08
C GLN A 4 -0.95 -15.98 -11.77
N GLU A 5 0.01 -16.90 -11.68
CA GLU A 5 -0.25 -18.32 -11.35
C GLU A 5 -0.24 -18.61 -9.84
N HIS A 6 -0.14 -17.56 -9.01
CA HIS A 6 -0.09 -17.73 -7.56
C HIS A 6 -1.40 -18.28 -6.98
N ALA A 7 -1.33 -19.15 -5.97
CA ALA A 7 -2.52 -19.74 -5.36
C ALA A 7 -3.51 -18.70 -4.80
N LEU A 8 -3.00 -17.56 -4.32
CA LEU A 8 -3.81 -16.44 -3.84
C LEU A 8 -4.36 -15.55 -4.96
N ALA A 9 -3.88 -15.67 -6.20
CA ALA A 9 -4.31 -14.83 -7.32
C ALA A 9 -5.78 -15.08 -7.72
N ALA A 10 -6.31 -16.27 -7.44
CA ALA A 10 -7.71 -16.60 -7.67
C ALA A 10 -8.67 -15.98 -6.64
N ARG A 11 -8.15 -15.34 -5.58
CA ARG A 11 -8.96 -14.71 -4.54
C ARG A 11 -9.17 -13.24 -4.87
N GLU A 12 -10.37 -12.74 -4.60
CA GLU A 12 -10.67 -11.32 -4.72
C GLU A 12 -10.04 -10.53 -3.57
N ARG A 13 -10.01 -11.14 -2.38
CA ARG A 13 -9.60 -10.52 -1.12
C ARG A 13 -8.93 -11.53 -0.19
N ILE A 14 -7.90 -11.10 0.52
CA ILE A 14 -7.15 -11.89 1.51
C ILE A 14 -6.88 -11.09 2.78
N GLY A 15 -6.68 -11.76 3.90
CA GLY A 15 -6.15 -11.16 5.13
C GLY A 15 -4.65 -11.44 5.31
N TRP A 16 -4.04 -10.78 6.30
CA TRP A 16 -2.62 -10.97 6.66
C TRP A 16 -2.17 -12.42 6.84
N PRO A 17 -2.95 -13.33 7.47
CA PRO A 17 -2.52 -14.72 7.63
C PRO A 17 -2.29 -15.47 6.30
N ALA A 18 -2.91 -15.03 5.20
CA ALA A 18 -2.65 -15.61 3.89
C ALA A 18 -1.23 -15.32 3.39
N LEU A 19 -0.61 -14.24 3.87
CA LEU A 19 0.76 -13.83 3.57
C LEU A 19 1.77 -14.37 4.58
N ALA A 20 1.34 -15.24 5.51
CA ALA A 20 2.15 -15.67 6.64
C ALA A 20 3.47 -16.33 6.26
N ASN A 21 3.62 -16.91 5.08
CA ASN A 21 4.86 -17.54 4.62
C ASN A 21 5.41 -16.89 3.35
N GLU A 22 4.90 -15.72 2.98
CA GLU A 22 5.29 -15.02 1.76
C GLU A 22 6.48 -14.09 2.00
N THR A 23 7.28 -13.89 0.95
CA THR A 23 8.29 -12.81 0.91
C THR A 23 7.65 -11.57 0.31
N VAL A 24 7.45 -10.54 1.13
CA VAL A 24 6.87 -9.25 0.71
C VAL A 24 7.97 -8.31 0.29
N MET A 25 7.96 -7.93 -0.99
CA MET A 25 8.92 -7.02 -1.60
C MET A 25 8.35 -5.60 -1.69
N LEU A 26 9.10 -4.62 -1.18
CA LEU A 26 8.73 -3.21 -1.16
C LEU A 26 9.75 -2.37 -1.93
N SER A 27 9.26 -1.34 -2.63
CA SER A 27 10.07 -0.32 -3.30
C SER A 27 10.41 0.79 -2.31
N ARG A 28 11.69 0.98 -1.98
CA ARG A 28 12.15 2.13 -1.18
C ARG A 28 11.81 3.49 -1.79
N PRO A 29 12.03 3.76 -3.09
CA PRO A 29 11.74 5.08 -3.65
C PRO A 29 10.23 5.41 -3.71
N ASP A 30 9.36 4.40 -3.72
CA ASP A 30 7.90 4.61 -3.81
C ASP A 30 7.15 4.43 -2.49
N CYS A 31 7.77 3.79 -1.49
CA CYS A 31 7.19 3.59 -0.17
C CYS A 31 7.91 4.48 0.86
N GLY A 32 7.18 5.41 1.47
CA GLY A 32 7.72 6.17 2.60
C GLY A 32 8.04 5.27 3.81
N ASP A 33 9.01 5.69 4.63
CA ASP A 33 9.51 4.92 5.78
C ASP A 33 8.41 4.47 6.76
N ALA A 34 7.36 5.29 6.92
CA ALA A 34 6.21 4.95 7.76
C ALA A 34 5.43 3.74 7.22
N LEU A 35 5.23 3.65 5.90
CA LEU A 35 4.58 2.50 5.26
C LEU A 35 5.46 1.25 5.36
N ILE A 36 6.76 1.39 5.06
CA ILE A 36 7.71 0.28 5.16
C ILE A 36 7.71 -0.29 6.58
N THR A 37 7.81 0.58 7.58
CA THR A 37 7.85 0.21 8.99
C THR A 37 6.53 -0.44 9.42
N GLY A 38 5.38 0.12 9.05
CA GLY A 38 4.07 -0.42 9.38
C GLY A 38 3.85 -1.81 8.77
N LEU A 39 4.19 -1.99 7.49
CA LEU A 39 4.11 -3.29 6.81
C LEU A 39 5.06 -4.31 7.44
N ALA A 40 6.30 -3.92 7.74
CA ALA A 40 7.26 -4.77 8.43
C ALA A 40 6.75 -5.21 9.81
N GLN A 41 6.13 -4.33 10.60
CA GLN A 41 5.55 -4.69 11.89
C GLN A 41 4.44 -5.74 11.75
N ARG A 42 3.57 -5.62 10.74
CA ARG A 42 2.52 -6.62 10.47
C ARG A 42 3.11 -7.98 10.09
N MET A 43 4.20 -7.99 9.32
CA MET A 43 4.89 -9.22 8.92
C MET A 43 5.72 -9.87 10.03
N HIS A 44 5.97 -9.18 11.15
CA HIS A 44 6.61 -9.75 12.34
C HIS A 44 5.59 -10.16 13.43
N ALA A 45 4.30 -10.06 13.16
CA ALA A 45 3.26 -10.47 14.10
C ALA A 45 3.32 -11.99 14.38
N PRO A 46 2.84 -12.46 15.54
CA PRO A 46 2.80 -13.90 15.85
C PRO A 46 2.10 -14.71 14.77
N GLY A 47 2.73 -15.80 14.31
CA GLY A 47 2.20 -16.65 13.24
C GLY A 47 2.60 -16.22 11.83
N MET A 48 3.31 -15.11 11.68
CA MET A 48 3.95 -14.69 10.43
C MET A 48 5.40 -15.22 10.41
N ASN A 49 5.71 -16.09 9.45
CA ASN A 49 7.04 -16.65 9.20
C ASN A 49 7.69 -16.10 7.92
N GLY A 50 6.96 -15.28 7.17
CA GLY A 50 7.42 -14.61 5.97
C GLY A 50 8.47 -13.55 6.27
N SER A 51 8.91 -12.86 5.23
CA SER A 51 9.92 -11.81 5.33
C SER A 51 9.47 -10.56 4.61
N VAL A 52 10.08 -9.43 4.97
CA VAL A 52 9.96 -8.17 4.23
C VAL A 52 11.31 -7.84 3.64
N GLU A 53 11.34 -7.67 2.33
CA GLU A 53 12.51 -7.21 1.61
C GLU A 53 12.25 -5.81 1.04
N VAL A 54 13.15 -4.88 1.37
CA VAL A 54 13.08 -3.51 0.87
C VAL A 54 14.18 -3.31 -0.15
N HIS A 55 13.79 -3.04 -1.40
CA HIS A 55 14.72 -2.87 -2.51
C HIS A 55 14.80 -1.40 -2.93
N ASP A 56 16.00 -0.95 -3.29
CA ASP A 56 16.24 0.42 -3.77
C ASP A 56 15.97 0.56 -5.28
N ILE A 57 14.80 0.07 -5.70
CA ILE A 57 14.34 0.07 -7.10
C ILE A 57 12.86 0.46 -7.14
N GLY A 58 12.45 1.09 -8.24
CA GLY A 58 11.06 1.49 -8.43
C GLY A 58 10.07 0.34 -8.55
N THR A 59 8.79 0.65 -8.36
CA THR A 59 7.68 -0.31 -8.31
C THR A 59 7.59 -1.14 -9.58
N CYS A 60 7.81 -0.57 -10.76
CA CYS A 60 7.81 -1.35 -12.01
C CYS A 60 8.84 -2.48 -11.99
N SER A 61 10.01 -2.25 -11.39
CA SER A 61 11.05 -3.28 -11.24
C SER A 61 10.67 -4.32 -10.18
N ILE A 62 10.03 -3.91 -9.08
CA ILE A 62 9.43 -4.85 -8.12
C ILE A 62 8.39 -5.75 -8.81
N LEU A 63 7.49 -5.16 -9.61
CA LEU A 63 6.46 -5.92 -10.34
C LEU A 63 7.07 -6.89 -11.34
N ALA A 64 8.19 -6.53 -12.00
CA ALA A 64 8.93 -7.45 -12.85
C ALA A 64 9.55 -8.64 -12.09
N LEU A 65 9.85 -8.49 -10.80
CA LEU A 65 10.31 -9.58 -9.93
C LEU A 65 9.14 -10.44 -9.44
N VAL A 66 8.00 -9.80 -9.10
CA VAL A 66 6.74 -10.48 -8.75
C VAL A 66 6.26 -11.33 -9.92
N ALA A 67 6.24 -10.81 -11.15
CA ALA A 67 5.85 -11.56 -12.34
C ALA A 67 6.69 -12.82 -12.58
N ARG A 68 7.95 -12.82 -12.10
CA ARG A 68 8.88 -13.95 -12.17
C ARG A 68 8.81 -14.89 -10.94
N GLY A 69 7.83 -14.70 -10.05
CA GLY A 69 7.63 -15.57 -8.89
C GLY A 69 8.67 -15.39 -7.77
N ARG A 70 9.36 -14.24 -7.70
CA ARG A 70 10.37 -13.98 -6.65
C ARG A 70 9.77 -13.65 -5.28
N GLY A 71 8.49 -13.30 -5.24
CA GLY A 71 7.76 -12.92 -4.05
C GLY A 71 6.48 -12.21 -4.41
N VAL A 72 5.89 -11.54 -3.42
CA VAL A 72 4.67 -10.76 -3.55
C VAL A 72 4.96 -9.30 -3.22
N SER A 73 4.08 -8.39 -3.59
CA SER A 73 4.20 -6.98 -3.21
C SER A 73 2.88 -6.40 -2.73
N ILE A 74 2.96 -5.49 -1.76
CA ILE A 74 1.82 -4.77 -1.21
C ILE A 74 1.97 -3.31 -1.63
N SER A 75 0.91 -2.75 -2.20
CA SER A 75 0.85 -1.34 -2.59
C SER A 75 -0.51 -0.77 -2.23
N THR A 76 -0.62 0.54 -2.20
CA THR A 76 -1.91 1.23 -2.16
C THR A 76 -2.65 1.06 -3.50
N GLU A 77 -3.94 1.40 -3.52
CA GLU A 77 -4.80 1.26 -4.70
C GLU A 77 -4.33 2.09 -5.90
N ALA A 78 -3.49 3.11 -5.68
CA ALA A 78 -2.99 4.00 -6.71
C ALA A 78 -2.31 3.28 -7.90
N ILE A 79 -1.77 2.07 -7.69
CA ILE A 79 -1.06 1.31 -8.72
C ILE A 79 -2.02 0.40 -9.52
N ARG A 80 -3.25 0.16 -9.02
CA ARG A 80 -4.26 -0.71 -9.65
C ARG A 80 -4.67 -0.25 -11.05
N ALA A 81 -4.49 1.03 -11.38
CA ALA A 81 -4.81 1.58 -12.70
C ALA A 81 -3.94 1.02 -13.84
N HIS A 82 -2.81 0.38 -13.52
CA HIS A 82 -1.87 -0.14 -14.52
C HIS A 82 -1.81 -1.66 -14.41
N ALA A 83 -2.40 -2.36 -15.37
CA ALA A 83 -2.20 -3.80 -15.51
C ALA A 83 -0.72 -4.06 -15.84
N PHE A 84 -0.08 -4.96 -15.09
CA PHE A 84 1.30 -5.39 -15.33
C PHE A 84 1.28 -6.87 -15.72
N GLU A 85 1.86 -7.20 -16.87
CA GLU A 85 1.83 -8.56 -17.42
C GLU A 85 2.45 -9.57 -16.43
N GLY A 86 1.76 -10.70 -16.23
CA GLY A 86 2.21 -11.73 -15.28
C GLY A 86 1.95 -11.41 -13.80
N VAL A 87 1.27 -10.30 -13.49
CA VAL A 87 0.91 -9.91 -12.12
C VAL A 87 -0.61 -9.87 -11.95
N ALA A 88 -1.10 -10.59 -10.94
CA ALA A 88 -2.46 -10.51 -10.46
C ALA A 88 -2.57 -9.52 -9.28
N VAL A 89 -3.71 -8.83 -9.20
CA VAL A 89 -4.05 -7.95 -8.08
C VAL A 89 -5.15 -8.60 -7.25
N CYS A 90 -4.89 -8.76 -5.96
CA CYS A 90 -5.82 -9.25 -4.95
C CYS A 90 -5.87 -8.21 -3.83
N ASP A 91 -7.06 -7.90 -3.32
CA ASP A 91 -7.23 -6.94 -2.23
C ASP A 91 -6.74 -7.53 -0.91
N LEU A 92 -6.14 -6.69 -0.06
CA LEU A 92 -5.78 -7.03 1.31
C LEU A 92 -6.82 -6.42 2.27
N GLU A 93 -7.27 -7.19 3.25
CA GLU A 93 -8.15 -6.74 4.34
C GLU A 93 -7.38 -5.85 5.33
N GLU A 94 -6.92 -4.71 4.84
CA GLU A 94 -6.23 -3.68 5.60
C GLU A 94 -6.83 -2.31 5.22
N THR A 95 -7.04 -1.46 6.22
CA THR A 95 -7.44 -0.07 5.99
C THR A 95 -6.25 0.82 6.28
N LEU A 96 -5.85 1.62 5.29
CA LEU A 96 -4.83 2.63 5.47
C LEU A 96 -5.48 3.97 5.77
N GLU A 97 -5.06 4.59 6.87
CA GLU A 97 -5.44 5.97 7.19
C GLU A 97 -4.53 6.92 6.43
N VAL A 98 -5.14 7.90 5.75
CA VAL A 98 -4.40 8.96 5.04
C VAL A 98 -4.64 10.27 5.77
N HIS A 99 -3.55 10.85 6.26
CA HIS A 99 -3.58 12.11 7.00
C HIS A 99 -3.05 13.25 6.12
N ALA A 100 -3.71 14.40 6.19
CA ALA A 100 -3.15 15.65 5.72
C ALA A 100 -2.56 16.38 6.94
N CYS A 101 -1.30 16.80 6.85
CA CYS A 101 -0.60 17.52 7.91
C CYS A 101 -0.21 18.91 7.41
N TRP A 102 -0.42 19.93 8.25
CA TRP A 102 -0.05 21.31 7.96
C TRP A 102 0.36 22.01 9.25
N ASP A 103 1.10 23.11 9.11
CA ASP A 103 1.36 24.02 10.23
C ASP A 103 0.05 24.73 10.60
N PRO A 104 -0.45 24.61 11.85
CA PRO A 104 -1.69 25.25 12.29
C PRO A 104 -1.66 26.78 12.12
N ASP A 105 -0.46 27.39 12.17
CA ASP A 105 -0.25 28.83 12.06
C ASP A 105 0.11 29.27 10.64
N SER A 106 -0.03 28.39 9.64
CA SER A 106 0.33 28.71 8.25
C SER A 106 -0.47 29.91 7.71
N PRO A 107 0.18 31.01 7.32
CA PRO A 107 -0.51 32.17 6.75
C PRO A 107 -0.95 31.94 5.29
N ASN A 108 -0.62 30.78 4.70
CA ASN A 108 -0.89 30.49 3.30
C ASN A 108 -2.38 30.16 3.07
N PRO A 109 -3.15 31.01 2.37
CA PRO A 109 -4.57 30.77 2.13
C PRO A 109 -4.86 29.52 1.28
N VAL A 110 -3.85 28.96 0.60
CA VAL A 110 -3.98 27.71 -0.17
C VAL A 110 -4.27 26.52 0.74
N VAL A 111 -3.72 26.48 1.97
CA VAL A 111 -3.96 25.38 2.92
C VAL A 111 -5.46 25.27 3.24
N GLY A 112 -6.10 26.38 3.63
CA GLY A 112 -7.54 26.39 3.91
C GLY A 112 -8.40 26.04 2.68
N ARG A 113 -7.98 26.43 1.47
CA ARG A 113 -8.66 26.04 0.22
C ARG A 113 -8.53 24.53 -0.03
N PHE A 114 -7.34 23.98 0.12
CA PHE A 114 -7.07 22.55 -0.07
C PHE A 114 -7.85 21.67 0.91
N LEU A 115 -7.86 22.03 2.20
CA LEU A 115 -8.62 21.28 3.22
C LEU A 115 -10.13 21.30 2.96
N ARG A 116 -10.66 22.39 2.40
CA ARG A 116 -12.06 22.46 2.00
C ARG A 116 -12.35 21.57 0.79
N LEU A 117 -11.44 21.48 -0.18
CA LEU A 117 -11.58 20.54 -1.31
C LEU A 117 -11.64 19.09 -0.81
N LEU A 118 -10.71 18.70 0.07
CA LEU A 118 -10.68 17.35 0.66
C LEU A 118 -11.96 16.99 1.44
N ARG A 119 -12.67 17.97 2.00
CA ARG A 119 -13.95 17.75 2.72
C ARG A 119 -15.15 17.65 1.79
N CYS A 120 -15.13 18.37 0.67
CA CYS A 120 -16.20 18.36 -0.34
C CYS A 120 -16.13 17.10 -1.21
N ASP A 121 -14.92 16.63 -1.51
CA ASP A 121 -14.68 15.45 -2.31
C ASP A 121 -14.62 14.22 -1.38
N ARG A 122 -15.79 13.74 -0.92
CA ARG A 122 -15.88 12.42 -0.30
C ARG A 122 -16.02 11.39 -1.43
N PRO A 123 -14.99 10.64 -1.79
CA PRO A 123 -15.15 9.60 -2.80
C PRO A 123 -16.20 8.60 -2.34
N HIS A 124 -17.17 8.34 -3.21
CA HIS A 124 -18.12 7.24 -3.09
C HIS A 124 -17.31 5.93 -3.06
N ARG A 125 -17.32 5.24 -1.92
CA ARG A 125 -16.53 4.03 -1.59
C ARG A 125 -15.05 4.30 -1.30
N GLN A 126 -14.76 4.71 -0.06
CA GLN A 126 -13.73 4.15 0.82
C GLN A 126 -13.47 5.16 1.94
N SER A 127 -13.31 4.65 3.16
CA SER A 127 -13.14 5.44 4.38
C SER A 127 -11.75 6.08 4.43
N VAL A 128 -11.52 7.11 3.61
CA VAL A 128 -10.41 8.04 3.81
C VAL A 128 -10.79 8.96 4.96
N CYS A 129 -10.35 8.62 6.17
CA CYS A 129 -10.43 9.53 7.30
C CYS A 129 -9.36 10.62 7.15
N VAL A 130 -9.71 11.72 6.48
CA VAL A 130 -8.90 12.94 6.54
C VAL A 130 -9.07 13.54 7.93
N SER A 131 -8.25 13.10 8.88
CA SER A 131 -8.19 13.74 10.19
C SER A 131 -7.21 14.91 10.15
N ALA A 132 -7.70 16.05 10.63
CA ALA A 132 -6.90 17.23 10.87
C ALA A 132 -6.15 17.02 12.19
N ARG A 133 -4.82 16.96 12.16
CA ARG A 133 -4.02 17.21 13.37
C ARG A 133 -3.38 18.58 13.20
N ALA A 134 -3.82 19.50 14.07
CA ALA A 134 -3.09 20.71 14.43
C ALA A 134 -1.98 20.33 15.42
#